data_AF-A0AAV0B265-F1
#
_entry.id   AF-A0AAV0B265-F1
#
_cell.length_a   1.000
_cell.length_b   1.000
_cell.length_c   1.000
_cell.angle_alpha   90.00
_cell.angle_beta   90.00
_cell.angle_gamma   90.00
#
_symmetry.space_group_name_H-M   'P 1'
#
loop_
_entity.id
_entity.type
_entity.pdbx_description
1 polymer ?
#
loop_
_entity_poly.entity_id
_entity_poly.type
_entity_poly.pdbx_seq_one_letter_code
_entity_poly.pdbx_strand_id
1 'polypeptide(L)'
;MDKTQQVGSGWVDVFYIFFYSYNRGNYFYNNRFGDHVGDWENTMIRFYNGTPMYIVPEAHGDTAALGSSAFMYNAVEQVGKRPVVYSANGTHGMYPQAGIQNYTGLPVPVYDHTNKGPLWDLTLNFEAYFFSNEGGFSFTGDTPSSEQDPEKLGWLQFTGHWGDQQYPLSNPNQTCLASECFYSSGPLGPQSKSLGRGYICGSSDCKPMSLLPSIISNPKSSSAINRCTLSRKSRTTLLALSILILKLT
;
A
#
# COMPACT_ATOMS: atom_id res chain seq x y z
N MET A 1 5.09 14.42 6.64
CA MET A 1 4.36 15.61 6.15
C MET A 1 3.89 16.43 7.33
N ASP A 2 4.47 17.62 7.56
CA ASP A 2 3.89 18.57 8.51
C ASP A 2 2.55 19.07 7.97
N LYS A 3 1.50 19.02 8.79
CA LYS A 3 0.13 19.40 8.41
C LYS A 3 -0.31 20.74 9.01
N THR A 4 0.63 21.51 9.58
CA THR A 4 0.35 22.78 10.26
C THR A 4 -0.47 23.74 9.40
N GLN A 5 -0.13 23.86 8.11
CA GLN A 5 -0.84 24.76 7.21
C GLN A 5 -2.26 24.26 6.85
N GLN A 6 -2.51 22.95 6.85
CA GLN A 6 -3.80 22.38 6.41
C GLN A 6 -4.79 22.20 7.55
N VAL A 7 -4.35 21.77 8.72
CA VAL A 7 -5.23 21.38 9.84
C VAL A 7 -4.76 21.85 11.22
N GLY A 8 -3.75 22.73 11.28
CA GLY A 8 -3.19 23.27 12.52
C GLY A 8 -1.99 22.50 13.06
N SER A 9 -1.31 23.11 14.03
CA SER A 9 -0.04 22.60 14.55
C SER A 9 -0.16 21.27 15.29
N GLY A 10 0.94 20.52 15.29
CA GLY A 10 1.04 19.22 15.96
C GLY A 10 0.58 18.04 15.12
N TRP A 11 -0.05 18.28 13.97
CA TRP A 11 -0.47 17.22 13.05
C TRP A 11 0.64 16.85 12.05
N VAL A 12 0.92 15.55 11.93
CA VAL A 12 1.90 15.01 10.99
C VAL A 12 1.31 13.78 10.31
N ASP A 13 1.38 13.72 8.98
CA ASP A 13 1.10 12.49 8.24
C ASP A 13 2.40 11.76 7.89
N VAL A 14 2.40 10.46 8.12
CA VAL A 14 3.44 9.52 7.70
C VAL A 14 2.84 8.57 6.69
N PHE A 15 3.40 8.53 5.49
CA PHE A 15 2.99 7.62 4.42
C PHE A 15 3.96 6.45 4.37
N TYR A 16 3.44 5.25 4.56
CA TYR A 16 4.14 4.00 4.32
C TYR A 16 3.80 3.59 2.89
N ILE A 17 4.76 3.73 1.99
CA ILE A 17 4.60 3.45 0.57
C ILE A 17 5.25 2.10 0.27
N PHE A 18 4.51 1.22 -0.41
CA PHE A 18 4.90 -0.14 -0.74
C PHE A 18 5.11 -0.25 -2.24
N PHE A 19 6.22 -0.87 -2.64
CA PHE A 19 6.47 -1.23 -4.03
C PHE A 19 6.33 -2.74 -4.23
N TYR A 20 5.56 -3.13 -5.24
CA TYR A 20 5.50 -4.51 -5.73
C TYR A 20 6.00 -4.52 -7.17
N SER A 21 6.79 -5.52 -7.56
CA SER A 21 7.36 -5.55 -8.91
C SER A 21 6.34 -5.86 -10.01
N TYR A 22 5.17 -6.39 -9.65
CA TYR A 22 4.13 -6.80 -10.58
C TYR A 22 2.79 -6.87 -9.88
N ASN A 23 1.77 -6.25 -10.46
CA ASN A 23 0.38 -6.38 -10.07
C ASN A 23 -0.28 -7.51 -10.85
N ARG A 24 -0.84 -8.48 -10.13
CA ARG A 24 -1.76 -9.47 -10.73
C ARG A 24 -3.18 -9.01 -10.45
N GLY A 25 -3.84 -8.58 -11.51
CA GLY A 25 -5.20 -8.07 -11.47
C GLY A 25 -6.24 -9.07 -10.96
N ASN A 26 -7.46 -8.57 -10.74
CA ASN A 26 -8.57 -9.37 -10.25
C ASN A 26 -9.32 -10.12 -11.36
N TYR A 27 -10.11 -11.11 -10.95
CA TYR A 27 -10.96 -11.87 -11.85
C TYR A 27 -12.37 -11.28 -11.93
N PHE A 28 -12.88 -11.15 -13.14
CA PHE A 28 -14.23 -10.74 -13.47
C PHE A 28 -14.79 -11.65 -14.58
N TYR A 29 -15.94 -12.31 -14.35
CA TYR A 29 -16.49 -13.35 -15.25
C TYR A 29 -15.42 -14.34 -15.77
N ASN A 30 -14.61 -14.90 -14.87
CA ASN A 30 -13.48 -15.81 -15.17
C ASN A 30 -12.36 -15.24 -16.06
N ASN A 31 -12.36 -13.94 -16.36
CA ASN A 31 -11.29 -13.24 -17.06
C ASN A 31 -10.50 -12.37 -16.06
N ARG A 32 -9.18 -12.25 -16.25
CA ARG A 32 -8.33 -11.42 -15.38
C ARG A 32 -8.16 -10.04 -16.00
N PHE A 33 -8.18 -8.99 -15.17
CA PHE A 33 -8.03 -7.60 -15.59
C PHE A 33 -7.14 -6.81 -14.63
N GLY A 34 -6.28 -5.96 -15.20
CA GLY A 34 -5.42 -5.04 -14.45
C GLY A 34 -4.02 -5.58 -14.16
N ASP A 35 -3.52 -6.54 -14.94
CA ASP A 35 -2.12 -6.94 -14.84
C ASP A 35 -1.20 -5.83 -15.33
N HIS A 36 -0.17 -5.50 -14.56
CA HIS A 36 0.80 -4.48 -14.95
C HIS A 36 2.13 -4.63 -14.20
N VAL A 37 3.23 -4.17 -14.82
CA VAL A 37 4.56 -4.16 -14.19
C VAL A 37 4.64 -3.02 -13.20
N GLY A 38 5.13 -3.32 -11.99
CA GLY A 38 5.31 -2.33 -10.92
C GLY A 38 3.98 -1.93 -10.29
N ASP A 39 3.93 -1.80 -8.97
CA ASP A 39 2.74 -1.35 -8.26
C ASP A 39 3.12 -0.54 -7.04
N TRP A 40 2.47 0.58 -6.84
CA TRP A 40 2.69 1.47 -5.72
C TRP A 40 1.42 1.49 -4.88
N GLU A 41 1.52 1.04 -3.64
CA GLU A 41 0.43 1.13 -2.66
C GLU A 41 0.85 1.92 -1.44
N ASN A 42 -0.11 2.36 -0.63
CA ASN A 42 0.26 3.02 0.62
C ASN A 42 -0.71 2.77 1.77
N THR A 43 -0.20 3.04 2.95
CA THR A 43 -0.98 3.25 4.16
C THR A 43 -0.48 4.52 4.82
N MET A 44 -1.39 5.43 5.14
CA MET A 44 -1.05 6.66 5.85
C MET A 44 -1.42 6.54 7.33
N ILE A 45 -0.60 7.09 8.21
CA ILE A 45 -0.89 7.25 9.63
C ILE A 45 -0.79 8.72 9.98
N ARG A 46 -1.86 9.27 10.56
CA ARG A 46 -1.93 10.67 11.01
C ARG A 46 -1.69 10.73 12.52
N PHE A 47 -0.69 11.50 12.89
CA PHE A 47 -0.26 11.72 14.28
C PHE A 47 -0.71 13.10 14.76
N TYR A 48 -1.04 13.19 16.04
CA TYR A 48 -1.19 14.45 16.76
C TYR A 48 -0.19 14.48 17.92
N ASN A 49 0.72 15.46 17.91
CA ASN A 49 1.78 15.61 18.91
C ASN A 49 2.54 14.29 19.20
N GLY A 50 2.91 13.57 18.14
CA GLY A 50 3.62 12.29 18.21
C GLY A 50 2.77 11.07 18.59
N THR A 51 1.47 11.25 18.85
CA THR A 51 0.54 10.15 19.13
C THR A 51 -0.21 9.75 17.86
N PRO A 52 -0.19 8.47 17.44
CA PRO A 52 -0.94 8.05 16.26
C PRO A 52 -2.45 8.07 16.54
N MET A 53 -3.19 8.82 15.73
CA MET A 53 -4.63 9.03 15.91
C MET A 53 -5.44 8.21 14.92
N TYR A 54 -5.01 8.21 13.67
CA TYR A 54 -5.76 7.62 12.56
C TYR A 54 -4.85 6.82 11.63
N ILE A 55 -5.43 5.82 10.99
CA ILE A 55 -4.79 5.02 9.95
C ILE A 55 -5.71 4.94 8.73
N VAL A 56 -5.11 5.04 7.55
CA VAL A 56 -5.78 5.04 6.25
C VAL A 56 -5.05 4.07 5.33
N PRO A 57 -5.40 2.77 5.38
CA PRO A 57 -5.00 1.81 4.35
C PRO A 57 -5.68 2.20 3.04
N GLU A 58 -4.90 2.36 1.97
CA GLU A 58 -5.42 2.74 0.66
C GLU A 58 -5.47 1.52 -0.24
N ALA A 59 -6.60 1.30 -0.90
CA ALA A 59 -6.77 0.20 -1.84
C ALA A 59 -7.21 0.78 -3.17
N HIS A 60 -6.37 0.62 -4.21
CA HIS A 60 -6.64 1.05 -5.59
C HIS A 60 -7.08 2.53 -5.73
N GLY A 61 -6.57 3.40 -4.86
CA GLY A 61 -6.83 4.84 -4.88
C GLY A 61 -8.25 5.24 -4.44
N ASP A 62 -8.65 6.47 -4.82
CA ASP A 62 -9.81 7.17 -4.25
C ASP A 62 -11.20 6.64 -4.66
N THR A 63 -11.27 5.54 -5.43
CA THR A 63 -12.52 5.04 -6.03
C THR A 63 -13.13 3.83 -5.32
N ALA A 64 -12.46 3.34 -4.28
CA ALA A 64 -12.80 2.13 -3.56
C ALA A 64 -13.68 2.42 -2.33
N ALA A 65 -14.80 1.72 -2.18
CA ALA A 65 -15.73 1.94 -1.05
C ALA A 65 -15.10 1.78 0.35
N LEU A 66 -13.97 1.07 0.47
CA LEU A 66 -13.16 0.95 1.69
C LEU A 66 -11.73 1.50 1.55
N GLY A 67 -11.22 1.68 0.32
CA GLY A 67 -9.85 2.14 0.05
C GLY A 67 -9.63 3.64 0.21
N SER A 68 -10.64 4.38 0.68
CA SER A 68 -10.54 5.79 1.07
C SER A 68 -11.09 6.05 2.47
N SER A 69 -11.28 4.99 3.27
CA SER A 69 -11.80 5.11 4.62
C SER A 69 -10.69 5.32 5.65
N ALA A 70 -10.93 6.22 6.60
CA ALA A 70 -10.07 6.38 7.76
C ALA A 70 -10.59 5.57 8.95
N PHE A 71 -9.66 5.05 9.76
CA PHE A 71 -9.95 4.32 10.98
C PHE A 71 -9.22 4.96 12.16
N MET A 72 -9.81 4.86 13.35
CA MET A 72 -9.08 5.13 14.58
C MET A 72 -7.88 4.17 14.65
N TYR A 73 -6.72 4.65 15.07
CA TYR A 73 -5.50 3.84 15.09
C TYR A 73 -5.61 2.56 15.93
N ASN A 74 -6.45 2.58 16.97
CA ASN A 74 -6.72 1.43 17.83
C ASN A 74 -7.83 0.50 17.32
N ALA A 75 -8.47 0.81 16.19
CA ALA A 75 -9.49 -0.03 15.59
C ALA A 75 -8.91 -1.21 14.79
N VAL A 76 -7.65 -1.10 14.33
CA VAL A 76 -6.96 -2.15 13.58
C VAL A 76 -6.19 -3.10 14.50
N GLU A 77 -5.91 -4.32 14.01
CA GLU A 77 -5.07 -5.28 14.73
C GLU A 77 -3.70 -4.66 15.04
N GLN A 78 -3.14 -4.98 16.22
CA GLN A 78 -1.83 -4.48 16.65
C GLN A 78 -0.90 -5.61 17.08
N VAL A 79 0.38 -5.47 16.74
CA VAL A 79 1.48 -6.26 17.30
C VAL A 79 2.34 -5.32 18.16
N GLY A 80 2.18 -5.43 19.48
CA GLY A 80 2.73 -4.44 20.41
C GLY A 80 2.06 -3.08 20.22
N LYS A 81 2.83 -2.08 19.80
CA LYS A 81 2.34 -0.72 19.51
C LYS A 81 2.15 -0.44 18.01
N ARG A 82 2.41 -1.42 17.13
CA ARG A 82 2.43 -1.23 15.68
C ARG A 82 1.13 -1.77 15.07
N PRO A 83 0.52 -1.05 14.11
CA PRO A 83 -0.69 -1.51 13.46
C PRO A 83 -0.35 -2.60 12.45
N VAL A 84 -1.30 -3.48 12.19
CA VAL A 84 -1.25 -4.47 11.12
C VAL A 84 -2.23 -4.06 10.04
N VAL A 85 -1.74 -3.99 8.80
CA VAL A 85 -2.54 -3.81 7.59
C VAL A 85 -2.30 -5.01 6.67
N TYR A 86 -3.25 -5.27 5.78
CA TYR A 86 -3.27 -6.48 4.97
C TYR A 86 -3.27 -6.10 3.49
N SER A 87 -2.26 -6.55 2.76
CA SER A 87 -2.19 -6.39 1.30
C SER A 87 -3.02 -7.49 0.62
N ALA A 88 -3.76 -7.10 -0.41
CA ALA A 88 -4.54 -8.02 -1.24
C ALA A 88 -3.65 -8.95 -2.07
N ASN A 89 -4.09 -10.19 -2.25
CA ASN A 89 -3.37 -11.18 -3.02
C ASN A 89 -3.40 -10.90 -4.53
N GLY A 90 -2.37 -10.22 -5.01
CA GLY A 90 -2.14 -9.93 -6.42
C GLY A 90 -2.37 -8.46 -6.77
N THR A 91 -3.46 -7.88 -6.29
CA THR A 91 -3.84 -6.48 -6.52
C THR A 91 -3.23 -5.49 -5.55
N HIS A 92 -2.62 -6.00 -4.48
CA HIS A 92 -1.91 -5.29 -3.43
C HIS A 92 -2.64 -4.24 -2.60
N GLY A 93 -3.88 -3.89 -2.93
CA GLY A 93 -4.71 -2.96 -2.17
C GLY A 93 -4.62 -3.21 -0.67
N MET A 94 -4.45 -2.14 0.10
CA MET A 94 -4.20 -2.22 1.54
C MET A 94 -5.49 -2.12 2.32
N TYR A 95 -5.70 -3.06 3.25
CA TYR A 95 -6.94 -3.18 4.02
C TYR A 95 -6.68 -3.20 5.53
N PRO A 96 -7.64 -2.74 6.35
CA PRO A 96 -7.51 -2.72 7.81
C PRO A 96 -7.71 -4.09 8.47
N GLN A 97 -8.16 -5.10 7.73
CA GLN A 97 -8.41 -6.46 8.23
C GLN A 97 -8.24 -7.54 7.15
N ALA A 98 -8.04 -8.77 7.61
CA ALA A 98 -8.01 -9.96 6.76
C ALA A 98 -9.42 -10.42 6.36
N GLY A 99 -9.63 -10.80 5.09
CA GLY A 99 -10.87 -11.40 4.61
C GLY A 99 -11.18 -11.04 3.15
N ILE A 100 -12.45 -11.21 2.77
CA ILE A 100 -12.94 -10.85 1.44
C ILE A 100 -13.36 -9.37 1.46
N GLN A 101 -12.74 -8.56 0.61
CA GLN A 101 -12.95 -7.12 0.55
C GLN A 101 -13.71 -6.78 -0.72
N ASN A 102 -14.91 -6.21 -0.61
CA ASN A 102 -15.69 -5.79 -1.77
C ASN A 102 -15.21 -4.41 -2.24
N TYR A 103 -14.69 -4.35 -3.46
CA TYR A 103 -13.94 -3.20 -3.94
C TYR A 103 -14.79 -2.16 -4.69
N THR A 104 -15.86 -2.56 -5.40
CA THR A 104 -16.10 -1.85 -6.67
C THR A 104 -17.09 -0.71 -6.72
N GLY A 105 -18.13 -0.60 -5.89
CA GLY A 105 -19.20 0.37 -6.19
C GLY A 105 -19.81 0.25 -7.61
N LEU A 106 -19.46 -0.81 -8.35
CA LEU A 106 -19.95 -1.18 -9.68
C LEU A 106 -21.14 -2.12 -9.52
N PRO A 107 -22.00 -2.27 -10.55
CA PRO A 107 -23.15 -3.19 -10.51
C PRO A 107 -22.79 -4.67 -10.34
N VAL A 108 -21.50 -5.01 -10.36
CA VAL A 108 -21.00 -6.38 -10.18
C VAL A 108 -19.79 -6.34 -9.22
N PRO A 109 -19.80 -7.13 -8.14
CA PRO A 109 -18.76 -7.05 -7.12
C PRO A 109 -17.48 -7.75 -7.58
N VAL A 110 -16.35 -7.02 -7.54
CA VAL A 110 -15.01 -7.59 -7.63
C VAL A 110 -14.42 -7.59 -6.23
N TYR A 111 -13.76 -8.69 -5.87
CA TYR A 111 -13.28 -8.90 -4.52
C TYR A 111 -11.77 -9.01 -4.45
N ASP A 112 -11.19 -8.25 -3.53
CA ASP A 112 -9.86 -8.55 -3.04
C ASP A 112 -9.91 -9.60 -1.94
N HIS A 113 -8.82 -10.35 -1.85
CA HIS A 113 -8.65 -11.37 -0.83
C HIS A 113 -7.40 -11.08 -0.02
N THR A 114 -7.58 -10.82 1.26
CA THR A 114 -6.50 -10.63 2.23
C THR A 114 -6.49 -11.78 3.24
N ASN A 115 -5.32 -12.12 3.77
CA ASN A 115 -5.18 -13.05 4.88
C ASN A 115 -3.99 -12.65 5.76
N LYS A 116 -3.82 -13.29 6.92
CA LYS A 116 -2.73 -12.94 7.85
C LYS A 116 -1.34 -13.19 7.28
N GLY A 117 -1.20 -14.22 6.44
CA GLY A 117 0.06 -14.56 5.77
C GLY A 117 1.28 -14.58 6.69
N PRO A 118 2.48 -14.50 6.09
CA PRO A 118 3.69 -14.07 6.78
C PRO A 118 3.66 -12.55 7.03
N LEU A 119 4.21 -12.12 8.17
CA LEU A 119 4.36 -10.70 8.47
C LEU A 119 5.52 -10.10 7.67
N TRP A 120 5.26 -9.03 6.93
CA TRP A 120 6.31 -8.16 6.40
C TRP A 120 6.60 -7.04 7.42
N ASP A 121 7.70 -7.18 8.17
CA ASP A 121 8.10 -6.18 9.17
C ASP A 121 8.94 -5.06 8.52
N LEU A 122 8.31 -3.91 8.28
CA LEU A 122 8.94 -2.76 7.63
C LEU A 122 10.09 -2.16 8.44
N THR A 123 10.16 -2.39 9.76
CA THR A 123 11.24 -1.82 10.58
C THR A 123 12.60 -2.48 10.32
N LEU A 124 12.61 -3.62 9.63
CA LEU A 124 13.83 -4.34 9.30
C LEU A 124 14.51 -3.80 8.04
N ASN A 125 13.76 -3.13 7.16
CA ASN A 125 14.29 -2.54 5.94
C ASN A 125 13.33 -1.48 5.39
N PHE A 126 13.66 -0.21 5.56
CA PHE A 126 12.94 0.92 5.01
C PHE A 126 13.90 2.07 4.71
N GLU A 127 13.48 2.95 3.80
CA GLU A 127 14.08 4.25 3.61
C GLU A 127 13.05 5.32 3.98
N ALA A 128 13.50 6.39 4.61
CA ALA A 128 12.64 7.47 5.07
C ALA A 128 13.05 8.79 4.43
N TYR A 129 12.03 9.58 4.07
CA TYR A 129 12.18 10.84 3.38
C TYR A 129 11.20 11.84 3.99
N PHE A 130 11.59 13.12 3.99
CA PHE A 130 10.66 14.20 4.18
C PHE A 130 10.03 14.58 2.85
N PHE A 131 8.80 15.08 2.91
CA PHE A 131 8.17 15.78 1.81
C PHE A 131 7.50 17.04 2.34
N SER A 132 7.55 18.09 1.53
CA SER A 132 6.77 19.32 1.71
C SER A 132 6.16 19.71 0.37
N ASN A 133 5.03 20.42 0.37
CA ASN A 133 4.41 20.87 -0.88
C ASN A 133 5.29 21.90 -1.59
N GLU A 134 6.05 22.69 -0.84
CA GLU A 134 6.91 23.76 -1.33
C GLU A 134 8.27 23.25 -1.82
N GLY A 135 8.89 22.34 -1.06
CA GLY A 135 10.25 21.85 -1.32
C GLY A 135 10.35 20.46 -1.92
N GLY A 136 9.24 19.74 -2.08
CA GLY A 136 9.24 18.36 -2.54
C GLY A 136 9.92 17.40 -1.56
N PHE A 137 10.50 16.31 -2.08
CA PHE A 137 11.20 15.30 -1.29
C PHE A 137 12.59 15.75 -0.84
N SER A 138 12.98 15.36 0.37
CA SER A 138 14.32 15.52 0.93
C SER A 138 14.67 14.38 1.88
N PHE A 139 15.96 14.20 2.18
CA PHE A 139 16.42 13.18 3.11
C PHE A 139 16.04 13.50 4.55
N THR A 140 15.79 12.46 5.35
CA THR A 140 15.64 12.60 6.80
C THR A 140 16.97 12.92 7.49
N GLY A 141 16.92 13.48 8.69
CA GLY A 141 18.12 13.84 9.46
C GLY A 141 18.99 12.62 9.85
N ASP A 142 18.37 11.45 9.84
CA ASP A 142 18.95 10.14 10.15
C ASP A 142 19.73 9.55 8.96
N THR A 143 19.55 10.08 7.75
CA THR A 143 20.38 9.71 6.59
C THR A 143 21.74 10.39 6.69
N PRO A 144 22.88 9.67 6.67
CA PRO A 144 24.21 10.27 6.74
C PRO A 144 24.42 11.33 5.64
N SER A 145 24.98 12.50 5.99
CA SER A 145 25.14 13.61 5.03
C SER A 145 25.93 13.24 3.77
N SER A 146 26.85 12.28 3.86
CA SER A 146 27.60 11.74 2.71
C SER A 146 26.76 10.92 1.74
N GLU A 147 25.59 10.45 2.18
CA GLU A 147 24.65 9.65 1.39
C GLU A 147 23.49 10.50 0.84
N GLN A 148 23.31 11.71 1.37
CA GLN A 148 22.29 12.66 0.92
C GLN A 148 22.71 13.27 -0.42
N ASP A 149 22.14 12.74 -1.49
CA ASP A 149 22.33 13.21 -2.86
C ASP A 149 20.96 13.50 -3.49
N PRO A 150 20.60 14.79 -3.70
CA PRO A 150 19.32 15.15 -4.28
C PRO A 150 19.03 14.50 -5.63
N GLU A 151 20.06 14.15 -6.41
CA GLU A 151 19.89 13.47 -7.70
C GLU A 151 19.32 12.06 -7.54
N LYS A 152 19.51 11.44 -6.36
CA LYS A 152 18.96 10.11 -6.03
C LYS A 152 17.50 10.11 -5.61
N LEU A 153 16.87 11.29 -5.49
CA LEU A 153 15.45 11.42 -5.15
C LEU A 153 14.53 11.36 -6.38
N GLY A 154 15.10 11.26 -7.60
CA GLY A 154 14.33 11.32 -8.84
C GLY A 154 13.21 10.28 -8.95
N TRP A 155 13.40 9.09 -8.38
CA TRP A 155 12.37 8.05 -8.40
C TRP A 155 11.14 8.39 -7.53
N LEU A 156 11.33 9.14 -6.44
CA LEU A 156 10.24 9.64 -5.60
C LEU A 156 9.45 10.74 -6.33
N GLN A 157 10.13 11.53 -7.15
CA GLN A 157 9.58 12.66 -7.91
C GLN A 157 8.97 12.24 -9.25
N PHE A 158 9.07 10.95 -9.61
CA PHE A 158 8.53 10.47 -10.88
C PHE A 158 7.00 10.55 -10.89
N THR A 159 6.46 11.34 -11.83
CA THR A 159 5.01 11.58 -11.97
C THR A 159 4.37 10.82 -13.12
N GLY A 160 5.15 10.04 -13.88
CA GLY A 160 4.64 9.20 -14.96
C GLY A 160 4.07 7.86 -14.48
N HIS A 161 3.62 7.05 -15.44
CA HIS A 161 3.25 5.66 -15.20
C HIS A 161 4.51 4.80 -14.99
N TRP A 162 4.57 4.09 -13.88
CA TRP A 162 5.66 3.22 -13.49
C TRP A 162 5.43 1.83 -14.04
N GLY A 163 6.26 1.39 -14.98
CA GLY A 163 6.13 0.07 -15.60
C GLY A 163 5.89 0.13 -17.10
N ASP A 164 5.20 -0.88 -17.62
CA ASP A 164 4.86 -0.97 -19.03
C ASP A 164 3.58 -0.20 -19.37
N GLN A 165 3.46 0.15 -20.65
CA GLN A 165 2.25 0.74 -21.20
C GLN A 165 1.26 -0.38 -21.53
N GLN A 166 -0.03 -0.12 -21.26
CA GLN A 166 -1.13 -0.95 -21.71
C GLN A 166 -0.97 -1.38 -23.18
N TYR A 167 -1.23 -2.66 -23.45
CA TYR A 167 -1.19 -3.17 -24.82
C TYR A 167 -2.30 -2.55 -25.68
N PRO A 168 -2.03 -2.30 -26.98
CA PRO A 168 -3.06 -1.86 -27.91
C PRO A 168 -4.26 -2.81 -27.93
N LEU A 169 -5.47 -2.27 -28.11
CA LEU A 169 -6.71 -3.06 -28.18
C LEU A 169 -6.71 -4.09 -29.32
N SER A 170 -5.86 -3.89 -30.34
CA SER A 170 -5.68 -4.83 -31.46
C SER A 170 -4.77 -6.01 -31.16
N ASN A 171 -4.09 -6.04 -29.99
CA ASN A 171 -3.21 -7.13 -29.62
C ASN A 171 -4.04 -8.41 -29.33
N PRO A 172 -3.73 -9.56 -29.96
CA PRO A 172 -4.51 -10.79 -29.78
C PRO A 172 -4.47 -11.36 -28.34
N ASN A 173 -3.49 -10.97 -27.53
CA ASN A 173 -3.39 -11.34 -26.12
C ASN A 173 -4.06 -10.31 -25.19
N GLN A 174 -4.63 -9.23 -25.72
CA GLN A 174 -5.34 -8.23 -24.95
C GLN A 174 -6.84 -8.54 -24.99
N THR A 175 -7.48 -8.52 -23.82
CA THR A 175 -8.94 -8.57 -23.70
C THR A 175 -9.38 -7.44 -22.79
N CYS A 176 -10.36 -6.66 -23.21
CA CYS A 176 -10.89 -5.57 -22.42
C CYS A 176 -12.41 -5.69 -22.28
N LEU A 177 -12.92 -5.26 -21.14
CA LEU A 177 -14.34 -5.13 -20.86
C LEU A 177 -14.59 -3.77 -20.21
N ALA A 178 -15.36 -2.93 -20.90
CA ALA A 178 -15.50 -1.51 -20.55
C ALA A 178 -14.13 -0.81 -20.46
N SER A 179 -13.81 -0.16 -19.33
CA SER A 179 -12.53 0.50 -19.08
C SER A 179 -11.41 -0.45 -18.68
N GLU A 180 -11.73 -1.69 -18.32
CA GLU A 180 -10.78 -2.63 -17.74
C GLU A 180 -10.17 -3.52 -18.82
N CYS A 181 -8.84 -3.67 -18.80
CA CYS A 181 -8.10 -4.50 -19.75
C CYS A 181 -7.26 -5.55 -19.02
N PHE A 182 -6.96 -6.67 -19.69
CA PHE A 182 -6.12 -7.73 -19.14
C PHE A 182 -4.76 -7.15 -18.73
N TYR A 183 -4.06 -6.53 -19.69
CA TYR A 183 -2.81 -5.80 -19.46
C TYR A 183 -3.10 -4.31 -19.41
N SER A 184 -2.92 -3.68 -18.26
CA SER A 184 -3.06 -2.23 -18.07
C SER A 184 -1.70 -1.55 -18.02
N SER A 185 -1.69 -0.21 -18.10
CA SER A 185 -0.48 0.54 -17.74
C SER A 185 -0.23 0.41 -16.25
N GLY A 186 1.03 0.47 -15.82
CA GLY A 186 1.36 0.56 -14.39
C GLY A 186 0.87 1.86 -13.74
N PRO A 187 0.88 1.96 -12.40
CA PRO A 187 0.32 3.11 -11.69
C PRO A 187 1.20 4.35 -11.86
N LEU A 188 0.68 5.52 -11.49
CA LEU A 188 1.52 6.70 -11.35
C LEU A 188 2.57 6.49 -10.23
N GLY A 189 3.70 7.17 -10.33
CA GLY A 189 4.77 7.10 -9.33
C GLY A 189 4.34 7.55 -7.91
N PRO A 190 5.21 7.37 -6.91
CA PRO A 190 4.85 7.45 -5.48
C PRO A 190 4.32 8.82 -5.04
N GLN A 191 4.71 9.91 -5.70
CA GLN A 191 4.18 11.25 -5.42
C GLN A 191 2.67 11.39 -5.68
N SER A 192 2.08 10.52 -6.50
CA SER A 192 0.65 10.53 -6.84
C SER A 192 -0.28 10.13 -5.69
N LYS A 193 0.26 9.62 -4.56
CA LYS A 193 -0.51 9.15 -3.40
C LYS A 193 -1.07 10.27 -2.51
N SER A 194 -1.43 11.41 -3.11
CA SER A 194 -2.06 12.55 -2.43
C SER A 194 -1.34 12.99 -1.15
N LEU A 195 0.00 13.02 -1.16
CA LEU A 195 0.83 13.27 0.04
C LEU A 195 0.48 14.60 0.73
N GLY A 196 0.06 15.60 -0.05
CA GLY A 196 -0.35 16.92 0.42
C GLY A 196 -1.74 17.00 1.04
N ARG A 197 -2.55 15.92 1.06
CA ARG A 197 -3.99 15.96 1.43
C ARG A 197 -4.27 16.61 2.78
N GLY A 198 -5.24 17.52 2.84
CA GLY A 198 -5.68 18.12 4.11
C GLY A 198 -6.56 17.17 4.91
N TYR A 199 -7.55 16.58 4.24
CA TYR A 199 -8.50 15.69 4.85
C TYR A 199 -7.93 14.30 5.14
N ILE A 200 -8.54 13.61 6.11
CA ILE A 200 -8.09 12.28 6.52
C ILE A 200 -8.50 11.21 5.50
N CYS A 201 -9.65 11.34 4.84
CA CYS A 201 -10.20 10.36 3.89
C CYS A 201 -9.90 10.72 2.43
N GLY A 202 -8.67 11.18 2.16
CA GLY A 202 -8.26 11.58 0.80
C GLY A 202 -8.91 12.90 0.37
N SER A 203 -9.93 12.79 -0.50
CA SER A 203 -10.57 13.91 -1.19
C SER A 203 -11.67 14.62 -0.37
N SER A 204 -12.12 14.03 0.75
CA SER A 204 -13.15 14.63 1.62
C SER A 204 -12.87 14.39 3.11
N ASP A 205 -13.42 15.26 3.95
CA ASP A 205 -13.44 15.01 5.39
C ASP A 205 -14.50 13.96 5.69
N CYS A 206 -14.08 12.81 6.21
CA CYS A 206 -14.97 11.76 6.66
C CYS A 206 -14.67 11.42 8.12
N LYS A 207 -15.68 10.94 8.84
CA LYS A 207 -15.52 10.56 10.24
C LYS A 207 -14.74 9.24 10.32
N PRO A 208 -13.55 9.20 10.95
CA PRO A 208 -12.82 7.96 11.11
C PRO A 208 -13.63 6.92 11.89
N MET A 209 -13.61 5.68 11.42
CA MET A 209 -14.35 4.58 12.04
C MET A 209 -13.62 4.04 13.28
N SER A 210 -14.34 3.87 14.38
CA SER A 210 -13.80 3.26 15.61
C SER A 210 -13.90 1.74 15.64
N LEU A 211 -14.65 1.15 14.72
CA LEU A 211 -14.85 -0.29 14.56
C LEU A 211 -14.71 -0.65 13.09
N LEU A 212 -14.16 -1.83 12.85
CA LEU A 212 -14.05 -2.37 11.50
C LEU A 212 -15.39 -2.91 11.02
N PRO A 213 -15.75 -2.72 9.75
CA PRO A 213 -16.98 -3.29 9.19
C PRO A 213 -16.93 -4.82 9.24
N SER A 214 -18.08 -5.45 9.43
CA SER A 214 -18.19 -6.90 9.28
C SER A 214 -17.99 -7.28 7.81
N ILE A 215 -16.99 -8.12 7.54
CA ILE A 215 -16.76 -8.67 6.21
C ILE A 215 -17.02 -10.17 6.22
N ILE A 216 -17.30 -10.73 5.03
CA ILE A 216 -17.44 -12.17 4.87
C ILE A 216 -16.08 -12.80 5.16
N SER A 217 -15.97 -13.45 6.32
CA SER A 217 -14.78 -14.20 6.69
C SER A 217 -14.67 -15.44 5.82
N ASN A 218 -13.49 -15.72 5.30
CA ASN A 218 -13.20 -16.99 4.65
C ASN A 218 -13.39 -18.12 5.69
N PRO A 219 -14.18 -19.18 5.46
CA PRO A 219 -14.52 -20.21 6.46
C PRO A 219 -13.34 -21.00 7.05
N LYS A 220 -12.09 -20.72 6.65
CA LYS A 220 -10.88 -21.43 7.07
C LYS A 220 -9.97 -20.66 8.03
N SER A 221 -10.33 -19.46 8.49
CA SER A 221 -9.49 -18.72 9.46
C SER A 221 -9.83 -18.97 10.94
N SER A 222 -10.64 -19.99 11.26
CA SER A 222 -10.87 -20.40 12.64
C SER A 222 -9.59 -20.96 13.27
N SER A 223 -8.94 -20.13 14.08
CA SER A 223 -8.17 -20.49 15.28
C SER A 223 -7.32 -21.76 15.20
N ALA A 224 -6.06 -21.61 14.76
CA ALA A 224 -4.98 -22.47 15.22
C ALA A 224 -3.97 -21.59 15.96
N ILE A 225 -4.16 -21.42 17.27
CA ILE A 225 -3.09 -21.00 18.18
C ILE A 225 -2.12 -22.19 18.26
N ASN A 226 -1.23 -22.31 17.29
CA ASN A 226 -0.09 -23.20 17.41
C ASN A 226 1.00 -22.46 18.17
N ARG A 227 1.17 -22.83 19.44
CA ARG A 227 2.35 -22.47 20.23
C ARG A 227 3.58 -22.84 19.40
N CYS A 228 4.35 -21.84 19.01
CA CYS A 228 5.62 -22.05 18.32
C CYS A 228 6.64 -22.56 19.36
N THR A 229 6.70 -23.87 19.55
CA THR A 229 7.88 -24.53 20.16
C THR A 229 8.94 -24.68 19.09
N LEU A 230 10.11 -24.07 19.32
CA LEU A 230 11.30 -24.27 18.51
C LEU A 230 11.59 -25.77 18.37
N SER A 231 11.60 -26.27 17.14
CA SER A 231 12.29 -27.50 16.77
C SER A 231 13.25 -27.24 15.62
N ARG A 232 14.48 -27.70 15.83
CA ARG A 232 15.66 -27.50 15.00
C ARG A 232 15.61 -28.41 13.76
N LYS A 233 16.12 -27.85 12.65
CA LYS A 233 16.62 -28.49 11.40
C LYS A 233 15.59 -28.93 10.35
N SER A 234 15.65 -28.28 9.19
CA SER A 234 16.20 -28.87 7.95
C SER A 234 16.48 -27.76 6.94
N ARG A 235 17.63 -27.84 6.26
CA ARG A 235 18.03 -26.93 5.17
C ARG A 235 17.27 -27.32 3.91
N THR A 236 16.63 -26.36 3.26
CA THR A 236 16.30 -26.46 1.83
C THR A 236 16.38 -25.06 1.24
N THR A 237 17.37 -24.88 0.37
CA THR A 237 17.70 -23.62 -0.29
C THR A 237 16.67 -23.37 -1.40
N LEU A 238 15.85 -22.34 -1.26
CA LEU A 238 15.16 -21.73 -2.40
C LEU A 238 15.86 -20.41 -2.69
N LEU A 239 16.48 -20.30 -3.87
CA LEU A 239 17.03 -19.05 -4.36
C LEU A 239 15.89 -18.08 -4.64
N ALA A 240 15.74 -17.06 -3.80
CA ALA A 240 15.17 -15.78 -4.22
C ALA A 240 16.34 -14.96 -4.80
N LEU A 241 16.24 -14.54 -6.06
CA LEU A 241 17.15 -13.58 -6.65
C LEU A 241 16.94 -12.23 -5.96
N SER A 242 17.76 -11.94 -4.96
CA SER A 242 17.99 -10.59 -4.48
C SER A 242 18.98 -9.93 -5.44
N ILE A 243 18.56 -8.88 -6.15
CA ILE A 243 19.45 -8.02 -6.91
C ILE A 243 20.35 -7.29 -5.90
N LEU A 244 21.56 -7.81 -5.75
CA LEU A 244 22.66 -7.23 -4.99
C LEU A 244 23.42 -6.29 -5.92
N ILE A 245 23.27 -4.97 -5.77
CA ILE A 245 24.17 -4.01 -6.40
C ILE A 245 25.43 -3.96 -5.53
N LEU A 246 26.48 -4.67 -5.96
CA LEU A 246 27.82 -4.59 -5.38
C LEU A 246 28.42 -3.22 -5.67
N LYS A 247 28.75 -2.49 -4.60
CA LYS A 247 29.69 -1.37 -4.63
C LYS A 247 31.10 -1.97 -4.78
N LEU A 248 31.67 -1.88 -5.99
CA LEU A 248 33.12 -2.04 -6.15
C LEU A 248 33.78 -0.75 -5.65
N THR A 249 34.87 -0.96 -4.92
CA THR A 249 35.74 -0.01 -4.20
C THR A 249 35.87 1.37 -4.83
#